data_AF-A0A653LIY4-F1
#
_entry.id   AF-A0A653LIY4-F1
#
_cell.length_a   1.000
_cell.length_b   1.000
_cell.length_c   1.000
_cell.angle_alpha   90.00
_cell.angle_beta   90.00
_cell.angle_gamma   90.00
#
_symmetry.space_group_name_H-M   'P 1'
#
loop_
_entity.id
_entity.type
_entity.pdbx_description
1 polymer ?
#
loop_
_entity_poly.entity_id
_entity_poly.type
_entity_poly.pdbx_seq_one_letter_code
_entity_poly.pdbx_strand_id
1 'polypeptide(L)' 'MNNNNLLQKIGIAIIIVALLIRIGRRFVDGELAEILSYSHYLTLLGAVVWLTGFFIKRNNDKKLN' A
#
# COMPACT_ATOMS: atom_id res chain seq x y z
N MET A 1 14.16 -20.13 -6.11
CA MET A 1 13.69 -18.74 -6.31
C MET A 1 13.19 -18.21 -4.98
N ASN A 2 13.99 -17.41 -4.26
CA ASN A 2 13.57 -16.85 -2.97
C ASN A 2 13.97 -15.37 -2.89
N ASN A 3 13.47 -14.56 -3.83
CA ASN A 3 13.74 -13.13 -3.85
C ASN A 3 12.59 -12.42 -3.14
N ASN A 4 12.86 -12.09 -1.88
CA ASN A 4 11.98 -11.37 -0.97
C ASN A 4 11.59 -10.00 -1.55
N ASN A 5 10.47 -9.93 -2.26
CA ASN A 5 9.82 -8.67 -2.64
C ASN A 5 9.10 -8.06 -1.42
N LEU A 6 9.81 -7.92 -0.30
CA LEU A 6 9.28 -7.45 0.97
C LEU A 6 8.62 -6.07 0.81
N LEU A 7 9.24 -5.16 0.05
CA LEU A 7 8.69 -3.84 -0.26
C LEU A 7 7.36 -3.90 -1.03
N GLN A 8 7.23 -4.79 -2.01
CA GLN A 8 5.97 -4.98 -2.74
C GLN A 8 4.90 -5.57 -1.81
N LYS A 9 5.27 -6.53 -0.96
CA LYS A 9 4.35 -7.12 0.03
C LYS A 9 3.88 -6.08 1.05
N ILE A 10 4.79 -5.23 1.53
CA ILE A 10 4.47 -4.10 2.43
C ILE A 10 3.55 -3.11 1.74
N GLY A 11 3.84 -2.71 0.49
CA GLY A 11 2.98 -1.82 -0.29
C GLY A 11 1.57 -2.38 -0.48
N ILE A 12 1.44 -3.67 -0.81
CA ILE A 12 0.14 -4.36 -0.90
C ILE A 12 -0.58 -4.37 0.45
N ALA A 13 0.12 -4.67 1.55
CA ALA A 13 -0.49 -4.67 2.88
C ALA A 13 -1.05 -3.30 3.26
N ILE A 14 -0.32 -2.22 2.99
CA ILE A 14 -0.79 -0.84 3.24
C ILE A 14 -2.04 -0.53 2.40
N ILE A 15 -2.07 -0.95 1.13
CA ILE A 15 -3.24 -0.77 0.26
C ILE A 15 -4.46 -1.53 0.80
N ILE A 16 -4.28 -2.77 1.26
CA ILE A 16 -5.36 -3.58 1.84
C ILE A 16 -5.93 -2.89 3.09
N VAL A 17 -5.06 -2.42 3.99
CA VAL A 17 -5.48 -1.69 5.20
C VAL A 17 -6.26 -0.43 4.84
N ALA A 18 -5.80 0.34 3.85
CA ALA A 18 -6.52 1.53 3.39
C ALA A 18 -7.90 1.19 2.80
N LEU A 19 -8.03 0.05 2.12
CA LEU A 19 -9.29 -0.42 1.55
C LEU A 19 -10.27 -0.85 2.65
N LEU A 20 -9.79 -1.54 3.68
CA LEU A 20 -10.59 -1.89 4.86
C LEU A 20 -11.07 -0.66 5.61
N ILE A 21 -10.21 0.34 5.79
CA ILE A 21 -10.56 1.64 6.37
C ILE A 21 -11.67 2.34 5.57
N ARG A 22 -11.59 2.30 4.24
CA ARG A 22 -12.59 2.88 3.34
C ARG A 22 -13.95 2.20 3.45
N ILE A 23 -13.97 0.88 3.59
CA ILE A 23 -15.21 0.11 3.82
C ILE A 23 -15.74 0.40 5.23
N GLY A 24 -14.86 0.37 6.23
CA GLY A 24 -15.16 0.61 7.64
C GLY A 24 -15.80 1.97 7.89
N ARG A 25 -15.39 3.02 7.15
CA ARG A 25 -15.96 4.37 7.23
C ARG A 25 -17.50 4.41 7.19
N ARG A 26 -18.15 3.46 6.51
CA ARG A 26 -19.63 3.39 6.43
C ARG A 26 -20.31 2.87 7.69
N PHE A 27 -19.55 2.34 8.64
CA PHE A 27 -20.03 1.66 9.85
C PHE A 27 -19.63 2.39 11.14
N VAL A 28 -19.06 3.59 11.04
CA VAL A 28 -18.55 4.36 12.18
C VAL A 28 -19.18 5.75 12.22
N ASP A 29 -19.21 6.34 13.41
CA ASP A 29 -19.82 7.63 13.68
C ASP A 29 -19.19 8.79 12.87
N GLY A 30 -19.92 9.89 12.74
CA GLY A 30 -19.56 11.02 11.87
C GLY A 30 -18.15 11.58 12.08
N GLU A 31 -17.72 11.71 13.34
CA GLU A 31 -16.36 12.17 13.69
C GLU A 31 -15.27 11.19 13.24
N LEU A 32 -15.49 9.89 13.47
CA LEU A 32 -14.57 8.84 13.02
C LEU A 32 -14.56 8.76 11.49
N ALA A 33 -15.73 8.92 10.85
CA ALA A 33 -15.84 8.92 9.40
C ALA A 33 -15.09 10.10 8.74
N GLU A 34 -14.99 11.24 9.42
CA GLU A 34 -14.17 12.37 8.99
C GLU A 34 -12.67 12.07 9.08
N ILE A 35 -12.22 11.48 10.19
CA ILE A 35 -10.82 11.03 10.35
C ILE A 35 -10.46 9.96 9.30
N LEU A 36 -11.36 9.00 9.06
CA LEU A 36 -11.18 7.94 8.07
C LEU A 36 -11.28 8.47 6.62
N SER A 37 -11.76 9.69 6.41
CA SER A 37 -11.81 10.31 5.07
C SER A 37 -10.41 10.59 4.50
N TYR A 38 -9.42 10.82 5.37
CA TYR A 38 -8.01 11.03 5.01
C TYR A 38 -7.28 9.74 4.56
N SER A 39 -7.97 8.58 4.60
CA SER A 39 -7.44 7.27 4.19
C SER A 39 -6.96 7.18 2.74
N HIS A 40 -7.33 8.14 1.88
CA HIS A 40 -6.74 8.26 0.55
C HIS A 40 -5.22 8.49 0.58
N TYR A 41 -4.69 9.13 1.64
CA TYR A 41 -3.25 9.38 1.77
C TYR A 41 -2.51 8.08 2.10
N LEU A 42 -3.13 7.21 2.91
CA LEU A 42 -2.63 5.86 3.17
C LEU A 42 -2.59 5.02 1.88
N THR A 43 -3.62 5.13 1.04
CA THR A 43 -3.65 4.45 -0.26
C THR A 43 -2.52 4.94 -1.18
N LEU A 44 -2.33 6.27 -1.25
CA LEU A 44 -1.25 6.89 -2.04
C LEU A 44 0.13 6.44 -1.54
N LEU A 45 0.34 6.42 -0.22
CA LEU A 45 1.60 6.01 0.40
C LEU A 45 1.89 4.53 0.12
N GLY A 46 0.88 3.67 0.24
CA GLY A 46 0.99 2.24 -0.14
C GLY A 46 1.35 2.04 -1.61
N ALA A 47 0.76 2.82 -2.51
CA ALA A 47 1.06 2.77 -3.95
C ALA A 47 2.51 3.21 -4.26
N VAL A 48 3.01 4.26 -3.59
CA VAL A 48 4.41 4.72 -3.75
C VAL A 48 5.40 3.66 -3.25
N VAL A 49 5.14 3.05 -2.09
CA VAL A 49 5.98 1.97 -1.53
C VAL A 49 5.96 0.74 -2.45
N TRP A 50 4.80 0.42 -3.03
CA TRP A 50 4.69 -0.67 -3.98
C TRP A 50 5.46 -0.39 -5.28
N LEU A 51 5.31 0.80 -5.86
CA LEU A 51 5.99 1.22 -7.08
C LEU A 51 7.51 1.23 -6.90
N THR A 52 8.00 1.79 -5.79
CA THR A 52 9.44 1.77 -5.48
C THR A 52 9.96 0.33 -5.37
N GLY A 53 9.24 -0.55 -4.69
CA GLY A 53 9.54 -1.99 -4.67
C GLY A 53 9.50 -2.66 -6.05
N PHE A 54 8.61 -2.23 -6.94
CA PHE A 54 8.54 -2.70 -8.33
C PHE A 54 9.76 -2.28 -9.15
N PHE A 55 10.13 -0.99 -9.10
CA PHE A 55 11.28 -0.48 -9.84
C PHE A 55 12.62 -1.04 -9.33
N ILE A 56 12.81 -1.14 -8.01
CA ILE A 56 14.03 -1.74 -7.42
C ILE A 56 14.19 -3.19 -7.89
N LYS A 57 13.11 -3.99 -7.83
CA LYS A 57 13.13 -5.37 -8.30
C LYS A 57 13.50 -5.44 -9.79
N ARG A 58 12.83 -4.64 -10.62
CA ARG A 58 13.07 -4.60 -12.06
C ARG A 58 14.52 -4.20 -12.40
N ASN A 59 15.13 -3.30 -11.62
CA ASN A 59 16.50 -2.87 -11.84
C ASN A 59 17.52 -3.94 -11.42
N ASN A 60 17.24 -4.67 -10.33
CA ASN A 60 18.07 -5.79 -9.89
C ASN A 60 18.01 -6.97 -10.87
N ASP A 61 16.82 -7.30 -11.36
CA ASP A 61 16.63 -8.38 -12.34
C ASP A 61 17.36 -8.08 -13.67
N LYS A 62 17.45 -6.80 -14.06
CA LYS A 62 18.22 -6.34 -15.23
C LYS A 62 19.74 -6.39 -15.04
N LYS A 63 20.24 -6.36 -13.80
CA LYS A 63 21.68 -6.39 -13.48
C LYS A 63 22.25 -7.81 -13.42
N LEU A 64 21.37 -8.81 -13.33
CA LEU A 64 21.69 -10.24 -13.19
C LEU A 64 21.66 -10.99 -14.54
N ASN A 65 21.23 -10.33 -15.63
CA ASN A 65 21.31 -10.79 -17.01
C ASN A 65 22.37 -9.99 -17.77
#